data_AF-A0A7G4RIC8-F1
#
_entry.id   AF-A0A7G4RIC8-F1
#
_cell.length_a   1.000
_cell.length_b   1.000
_cell.length_c   1.000
_cell.angle_alpha   90.00
_cell.angle_beta   90.00
_cell.angle_gamma   90.00
#
_symmetry.space_group_name_H-M   'P 1'
#
loop_
_entity.id
_entity.type
_entity.pdbx_description
1 polymer ?
#
loop_
_entity_poly.entity_id
_entity_poly.type
_entity_poly.pdbx_seq_one_letter_code
_entity_poly.pdbx_strand_id
1 'polypeptide(L)'
;MLVRTFILISSLISSSSLWAEITCYYTLVKDNCWIKYDVSVDVMDAVSAKILTTITVPVGKSWTRQTFPCEPGQKLMYQARFSPIFWQSDEGKTYLAKNYWSLPNTINPGDSAWNVTVCYSSDFALVPLPPNAPGNCSCDFNDIPAIPPKKI
;
A
#
# COMPACT_ATOMS: atom_id res chain seq x y z
N MET A 1 22.09 -23.65 43.40
CA MET A 1 22.25 -23.67 41.93
C MET A 1 21.00 -23.19 41.16
N LEU A 2 19.98 -22.59 41.82
CA LEU A 2 18.76 -22.10 41.14
C LEU A 2 18.78 -20.59 40.79
N VAL A 3 19.62 -19.80 41.46
CA VAL A 3 19.67 -18.33 41.27
C VAL A 3 20.47 -17.94 40.01
N ARG A 4 21.43 -18.77 39.59
CA ARG A 4 22.25 -18.52 38.39
C ARG A 4 21.51 -18.78 37.07
N THR A 5 20.51 -19.66 37.07
CA THR A 5 19.68 -19.95 35.90
C THR A 5 18.60 -18.90 35.65
N PHE A 6 18.14 -18.19 36.68
CA PHE A 6 17.12 -17.14 36.53
C PHE A 6 17.64 -15.89 35.80
N ILE A 7 18.94 -15.58 35.94
CA ILE A 7 19.57 -14.42 35.31
C ILE A 7 19.72 -14.62 33.79
N LEU A 8 19.88 -15.87 33.32
CA LEU A 8 20.06 -16.19 31.90
C LEU A 8 18.77 -16.13 31.08
N ILE A 9 17.59 -16.24 31.72
CA ILE A 9 16.30 -16.19 31.00
C ILE A 9 15.83 -14.74 30.81
N SER A 10 16.21 -13.83 31.72
CA SER A 10 15.80 -12.42 31.65
C SER A 10 16.54 -11.60 30.59
N SER A 11 17.65 -12.09 30.05
CA SER A 11 18.43 -11.43 28.98
C SER A 11 17.99 -11.79 27.56
N LEU A 12 17.08 -12.77 27.37
CA LEU A 12 16.55 -13.13 26.05
C LEU A 12 15.33 -12.31 25.60
N ILE A 13 14.72 -11.51 26.48
CA ILE A 13 13.48 -10.78 26.18
C ILE A 13 13.75 -9.40 25.54
N SER A 14 15.00 -8.92 25.54
CA SER A 14 15.35 -7.58 25.04
C SER A 14 15.75 -7.52 23.56
N SER A 15 15.58 -8.61 22.80
CA SER A 15 15.88 -8.67 21.37
C SER A 15 14.71 -8.18 20.50
N SER A 16 13.94 -7.19 20.95
CA SER A 16 13.04 -6.48 20.04
C SER A 16 13.90 -5.59 19.15
N SER A 17 14.01 -5.96 17.87
CA SER A 17 14.67 -5.18 16.85
C SER A 17 14.25 -3.70 16.92
N LEU A 18 15.17 -2.82 17.30
CA LEU A 18 15.04 -1.35 17.33
C LEU A 18 15.00 -0.74 15.92
N TRP A 19 14.31 -1.41 14.99
CA TRP A 19 14.16 -0.89 13.64
C TRP A 19 13.03 0.12 13.75
N ALA A 20 13.39 1.41 13.64
CA ALA A 20 12.43 2.49 13.66
C ALA A 20 11.55 2.38 12.41
N GLU A 21 10.47 1.60 12.51
CA GLU A 21 9.44 1.53 11.48
C GLU A 21 8.80 2.91 11.37
N ILE A 22 8.87 3.50 10.18
CA ILE A 22 8.16 4.73 9.85
C ILE A 22 6.78 4.36 9.31
N THR A 23 5.79 5.21 9.56
CA THR A 23 4.46 5.01 8.98
C THR A 23 4.50 5.35 7.49
N CYS A 24 4.03 4.43 6.65
CA CYS A 24 3.72 4.71 5.26
C CYS A 24 2.22 4.92 5.09
N TYR A 25 1.83 5.96 4.35
CA TYR A 25 0.48 6.17 3.86
C TYR A 25 0.39 5.69 2.41
N TYR A 26 -0.57 4.82 2.14
CA TYR A 26 -0.96 4.44 0.79
C TYR A 26 -2.32 5.05 0.47
N THR A 27 -2.36 5.96 -0.48
CA THR A 27 -3.59 6.56 -1.00
C THR A 27 -3.92 5.94 -2.35
N LEU A 28 -5.01 5.17 -2.41
CA LEU A 28 -5.51 4.57 -3.64
C LEU A 28 -6.67 5.39 -4.19
N VAL A 29 -6.54 5.85 -5.42
CA VAL A 29 -7.53 6.67 -6.12
C VAL A 29 -8.04 5.91 -7.33
N LYS A 30 -9.36 5.83 -7.45
CA LYS A 30 -10.02 5.38 -8.67
C LYS A 30 -10.12 6.54 -9.64
N ASP A 31 -9.88 6.25 -10.90
CA ASP A 31 -10.41 7.12 -11.94
C ASP A 31 -11.94 6.97 -12.04
N ASN A 32 -12.57 7.98 -12.64
CA ASN A 32 -14.01 8.06 -12.84
C ASN A 32 -14.62 6.83 -13.56
N CYS A 33 -13.86 6.06 -14.34
CA CYS A 33 -14.39 4.87 -15.01
C CYS A 33 -14.56 3.67 -14.06
N TRP A 34 -13.81 3.63 -12.96
CA TRP A 34 -13.83 2.53 -11.99
C TRP A 34 -14.81 2.71 -10.82
N ILE A 35 -15.58 3.82 -10.79
CA ILE A 35 -16.44 4.16 -9.65
C ILE A 35 -17.50 3.09 -9.31
N LYS A 36 -17.90 2.29 -10.29
CA LYS A 36 -18.92 1.22 -10.17
C LYS A 36 -18.37 -0.14 -9.72
N TYR A 37 -17.08 -0.22 -9.43
CA TYR A 37 -16.40 -1.47 -9.07
C TYR A 37 -15.72 -1.31 -7.73
N ASP A 38 -15.55 -2.41 -7.01
CA ASP A 38 -14.57 -2.49 -5.95
C ASP A 38 -13.19 -2.66 -6.60
N VAL A 39 -12.20 -1.90 -6.14
CA VAL A 39 -10.81 -2.11 -6.54
C VAL A 39 -9.96 -2.32 -5.31
N SER A 40 -9.07 -3.29 -5.37
CA SER A 40 -8.16 -3.62 -4.28
C SER A 40 -6.74 -3.65 -4.79
N VAL A 41 -5.81 -3.22 -3.95
CA VAL A 41 -4.38 -3.30 -4.19
C VAL A 41 -3.70 -3.96 -3.00
N ASP A 42 -2.96 -5.01 -3.27
CA ASP A 42 -2.03 -5.59 -2.32
C ASP A 42 -0.69 -4.82 -2.41
N VAL A 43 -0.28 -4.23 -1.28
CA VAL A 43 1.03 -3.60 -1.11
C VAL A 43 1.98 -4.63 -0.56
N MET A 44 3.08 -4.84 -1.26
CA MET A 44 3.99 -5.94 -1.00
C MET A 44 5.43 -5.45 -0.92
N ASP A 45 6.22 -6.15 -0.12
CA ASP A 45 7.67 -6.00 -0.15
C ASP A 45 8.22 -6.58 -1.46
N ALA A 46 9.00 -5.79 -2.20
CA ALA A 46 9.44 -6.14 -3.54
C ALA A 46 10.50 -7.26 -3.56
N VAL A 47 11.18 -7.51 -2.43
CA VAL A 47 12.26 -8.51 -2.32
C VAL A 47 11.69 -9.85 -1.90
N SER A 48 10.86 -9.86 -0.87
CA SER A 48 10.27 -11.06 -0.28
C SER A 48 8.92 -11.47 -0.87
N ALA A 49 8.30 -10.59 -1.67
CA ALA A 49 6.92 -10.73 -2.15
C ALA A 49 5.88 -10.89 -1.03
N LYS A 50 6.21 -10.51 0.21
CA LYS A 50 5.29 -10.55 1.34
C LYS A 50 4.26 -9.43 1.21
N ILE A 51 2.98 -9.76 1.34
CA ILE A 51 1.90 -8.76 1.45
C ILE A 51 2.05 -8.04 2.79
N LEU A 52 2.21 -6.73 2.74
CA LEU A 52 2.29 -5.84 3.90
C LEU A 52 0.89 -5.36 4.31
N THR A 53 0.06 -5.02 3.32
CA THR A 53 -1.34 -4.63 3.52
C THR A 53 -2.15 -4.77 2.24
N THR A 54 -3.49 -4.78 2.34
CA THR A 54 -4.43 -4.76 1.22
C THR A 54 -5.36 -3.57 1.37
N ILE A 55 -5.30 -2.64 0.41
CA ILE A 55 -6.16 -1.46 0.35
C ILE A 55 -7.33 -1.76 -0.57
N THR A 56 -8.56 -1.52 -0.13
CA THR A 56 -9.75 -1.64 -0.98
C THR A 56 -10.54 -0.34 -1.00
N VAL A 57 -10.82 0.17 -2.20
CA VAL A 57 -11.74 1.28 -2.41
C VAL A 57 -13.08 0.70 -2.88
N PRO A 58 -14.15 0.76 -2.06
CA PRO A 58 -15.42 0.15 -2.40
C PRO A 58 -16.18 0.93 -3.48
N VAL A 59 -17.15 0.30 -4.11
CA VAL A 59 -18.08 0.92 -5.06
C VAL A 59 -18.65 2.25 -4.53
N GLY A 60 -18.76 3.25 -5.41
CA GLY A 60 -19.26 4.58 -5.07
C GLY A 60 -18.26 5.49 -4.35
N LYS A 61 -17.11 4.98 -3.88
CA LYS A 61 -16.01 5.79 -3.35
C LYS A 61 -14.93 6.03 -4.40
N SER A 62 -14.42 7.26 -4.47
CA SER A 62 -13.36 7.67 -5.39
C SER A 62 -11.96 7.35 -4.88
N TRP A 63 -11.74 7.31 -3.57
CA TRP A 63 -10.43 6.99 -3.00
C TRP A 63 -10.53 6.41 -1.59
N THR A 64 -9.41 5.88 -1.11
CA THR A 64 -9.19 5.53 0.30
C THR A 64 -7.72 5.70 0.65
N ARG A 65 -7.42 5.81 1.94
CA ARG A 65 -6.05 5.85 2.45
C ARG A 65 -5.91 4.86 3.59
N GLN A 66 -4.82 4.10 3.56
CA GLN A 66 -4.44 3.20 4.64
C GLN A 66 -3.00 3.46 5.06
N THR A 67 -2.71 3.07 6.30
CA THR A 67 -1.36 3.12 6.87
C THR A 67 -0.80 1.73 7.05
N PHE A 68 0.50 1.58 6.89
CA PHE A 68 1.23 0.35 7.18
C PHE A 68 2.66 0.69 7.63
N PRO A 69 3.31 -0.15 8.45
CA PRO A 69 4.70 0.05 8.81
C PRO A 69 5.60 -0.20 7.60
N CYS A 70 6.64 0.63 7.46
CA CYS A 70 7.64 0.48 6.41
C CYS A 70 9.04 0.80 6.92
N GLU A 71 10.05 0.24 6.22
CA GLU A 71 11.45 0.33 6.62
C GLU A 71 12.26 1.23 5.68
N PRO A 72 13.32 1.90 6.18
CA PRO A 72 14.24 2.62 5.32
C PRO A 72 14.89 1.74 4.26
N GLY A 73 14.91 2.24 3.02
CA GLY A 73 15.44 1.53 1.85
C GLY A 73 14.55 0.41 1.33
N GLN A 74 13.39 0.17 1.95
CA GLN A 74 12.46 -0.85 1.50
C GLN A 74 11.92 -0.53 0.10
N LYS A 75 11.83 -1.57 -0.72
CA LYS A 75 11.24 -1.49 -2.06
C LYS A 75 9.84 -2.08 -1.99
N LEU A 76 8.85 -1.35 -2.51
CA LEU A 76 7.47 -1.78 -2.56
C LEU A 76 7.07 -2.18 -4.00
N MET A 77 6.29 -3.24 -4.10
CA MET A 77 5.59 -3.66 -5.31
C MET A 77 4.08 -3.72 -5.04
N TYR A 78 3.27 -3.59 -6.09
CA TYR A 78 1.82 -3.54 -5.94
C TYR A 78 1.11 -4.47 -6.93
N GLN A 79 0.03 -5.10 -6.47
CA GLN A 79 -0.86 -5.93 -7.27
C GLN A 79 -2.30 -5.46 -7.15
N ALA A 80 -2.89 -5.05 -8.26
CA ALA A 80 -4.27 -4.64 -8.38
C ALA A 80 -5.19 -5.81 -8.71
N ARG A 81 -6.43 -5.72 -8.24
CA ARG A 81 -7.56 -6.59 -8.58
C ARG A 81 -8.85 -5.78 -8.47
N PHE A 82 -9.91 -6.25 -9.12
CA PHE A 82 -11.20 -5.60 -9.09
C PHE A 82 -12.35 -6.61 -8.99
N SER A 83 -13.48 -6.12 -8.52
CA SER A 83 -14.74 -6.87 -8.43
C SER A 83 -15.93 -5.99 -8.79
N PRO A 84 -16.95 -6.52 -9.47
CA PRO A 84 -16.98 -7.83 -10.12
C PRO A 84 -16.03 -7.91 -11.32
N ILE A 85 -15.58 -9.13 -11.65
CA ILE A 85 -14.84 -9.40 -12.88
C ILE A 85 -15.73 -9.16 -14.12
N PHE A 86 -15.14 -8.72 -15.22
CA PHE A 86 -15.88 -8.52 -16.47
C PHE A 86 -16.02 -9.84 -17.24
N TRP A 87 -14.93 -10.62 -17.26
CA TRP A 87 -14.81 -11.86 -18.00
C TRP A 87 -14.44 -12.98 -17.04
N GLN A 88 -15.02 -14.18 -17.23
CA GLN A 88 -14.66 -15.34 -16.43
C GLN A 88 -13.16 -15.67 -16.53
N SER A 89 -12.54 -15.40 -17.68
CA SER A 89 -11.11 -15.60 -17.89
C SER A 89 -10.23 -14.67 -17.05
N ASP A 90 -10.79 -13.64 -16.40
CA ASP A 90 -10.10 -12.75 -15.47
C ASP A 90 -10.22 -13.19 -14.01
N GLU A 91 -10.91 -14.30 -13.74
CA GLU A 91 -11.01 -14.85 -12.40
C GLU A 91 -9.61 -15.14 -11.81
N GLY A 92 -9.36 -14.55 -10.63
CA GLY A 92 -8.07 -14.68 -9.93
C GLY A 92 -6.91 -13.90 -10.56
N LYS A 93 -7.12 -13.14 -11.64
CA LYS A 93 -6.04 -12.31 -12.22
C LYS A 93 -5.68 -11.14 -11.30
N THR A 94 -4.38 -10.85 -11.31
CA THR A 94 -3.80 -9.68 -10.65
C THR A 94 -3.03 -8.86 -11.67
N TYR A 95 -3.05 -7.54 -11.51
CA TYR A 95 -2.38 -6.61 -12.40
C TYR A 95 -1.23 -5.96 -11.64
N LEU A 96 -0.01 -6.10 -12.15
CA LEU A 96 1.18 -5.53 -11.49
C LEU A 96 1.26 -4.02 -11.74
N ALA A 97 1.76 -3.28 -10.75
CA ALA A 97 2.12 -1.89 -10.97
C ALA A 97 3.20 -1.74 -12.04
N LYS A 98 3.15 -0.65 -12.79
CA LYS A 98 4.14 -0.31 -13.82
C LYS A 98 5.50 0.02 -13.21
N ASN A 99 5.51 0.50 -11.97
CA ASN A 99 6.71 0.96 -11.28
C ASN A 99 6.79 0.36 -9.88
N TYR A 100 8.02 0.10 -9.44
CA TYR A 100 8.33 -0.15 -8.03
C TYR A 100 8.53 1.17 -7.31
N TRP A 101 8.22 1.20 -6.02
CA TRP A 101 8.47 2.37 -5.18
C TRP A 101 9.66 2.09 -4.25
N SER A 102 10.75 2.85 -4.39
CA SER A 102 11.89 2.75 -3.48
C SER A 102 11.76 3.78 -2.38
N LEU A 103 11.64 3.33 -1.13
CA LEU A 103 11.57 4.21 0.03
C LEU A 103 12.94 4.80 0.37
N PRO A 104 13.00 6.00 0.98
CA PRO A 104 14.25 6.62 1.39
C PRO A 104 15.08 5.73 2.33
N ASN A 105 16.40 5.74 2.20
CA ASN A 105 17.31 4.98 3.07
C ASN A 105 17.44 5.59 4.48
N THR A 106 17.01 6.84 4.67
CA THR A 106 17.14 7.57 5.92
C THR A 106 15.87 8.34 6.22
N ILE A 107 15.44 8.33 7.47
CA ILE A 107 14.33 9.17 7.97
C ILE A 107 14.91 10.55 8.30
N ASN A 108 14.50 11.59 7.58
CA ASN A 108 15.03 12.93 7.80
C ASN A 108 14.37 13.60 9.02
N PRO A 109 15.05 14.55 9.68
CA PRO A 109 14.42 15.38 10.70
C PRO A 109 13.20 16.11 10.13
N GLY A 110 12.02 15.83 10.70
CA GLY A 110 10.74 16.37 10.23
C GLY A 110 9.88 15.38 9.45
N ASP A 111 10.44 14.26 8.98
CA ASP A 111 9.66 13.20 8.36
C ASP A 111 8.71 12.59 9.41
N SER A 112 7.41 12.75 9.18
CA SER A 112 6.35 12.13 9.99
C SER A 112 5.97 10.75 9.45
N ALA A 113 6.03 10.61 8.13
CA ALA A 113 5.61 9.46 7.37
C ALA A 113 6.05 9.59 5.91
N TRP A 114 6.01 8.48 5.18
CA TRP A 114 6.13 8.50 3.72
C TRP A 114 4.78 8.34 3.04
N ASN A 115 4.60 8.98 1.89
CA ASN A 115 3.35 8.96 1.14
C ASN A 115 3.55 8.27 -0.21
N VAL A 116 2.65 7.34 -0.52
CA VAL A 116 2.48 6.75 -1.83
C VAL A 116 1.06 7.05 -2.28
N THR A 117 0.92 7.76 -3.40
CA THR A 117 -0.39 8.07 -3.99
C THR A 117 -0.46 7.43 -5.37
N VAL A 118 -1.51 6.64 -5.61
CA VAL A 118 -1.63 5.77 -6.79
C VAL A 118 -2.98 5.95 -7.45
N CYS A 119 -2.98 6.09 -8.77
CA CYS A 119 -4.15 6.07 -9.62
C CYS A 119 -4.35 4.68 -10.24
N TYR A 120 -5.49 4.06 -9.95
CA TYR A 120 -5.70 2.62 -10.13
C TYR A 120 -5.53 2.11 -11.57
N SER A 121 -6.10 2.75 -12.59
CA SER A 121 -5.93 2.26 -13.98
C SER A 121 -4.66 2.77 -14.65
N SER A 122 -4.12 3.92 -14.24
CA SER A 122 -2.94 4.50 -14.88
C SER A 122 -1.64 3.88 -14.41
N ASP A 123 -1.56 3.47 -13.14
CA ASP A 123 -0.29 3.06 -12.53
C ASP A 123 -0.08 1.55 -12.57
N PHE A 124 -1.06 0.80 -13.07
CA PHE A 124 -1.02 -0.65 -13.20
C PHE A 124 -1.02 -1.07 -14.66
N ALA A 125 -0.26 -2.12 -14.97
CA ALA A 125 -0.13 -2.65 -16.30
C ALA A 125 -1.31 -3.57 -16.62
N LEU A 126 -1.85 -3.43 -17.84
CA LEU A 126 -2.86 -4.34 -18.40
C LEU A 126 -4.20 -4.38 -17.65
N VAL A 127 -4.47 -3.42 -16.77
CA VAL A 127 -5.80 -3.24 -16.18
C VAL A 127 -6.77 -2.90 -17.34
N PRO A 128 -7.79 -3.73 -17.60
CA PRO A 128 -8.72 -3.51 -18.70
C PRO A 128 -9.61 -2.30 -18.43
N LEU A 129 -10.07 -1.60 -19.47
CA LEU A 129 -11.13 -0.62 -19.28
C LEU A 129 -12.46 -1.32 -18.96
N PRO A 130 -13.25 -0.82 -18.00
CA PRO A 130 -14.60 -1.32 -17.78
C PRO A 130 -15.43 -1.27 -19.07
N PRO A 131 -16.27 -2.29 -19.39
CA PRO A 131 -16.98 -2.37 -20.67
C PRO A 131 -17.88 -1.15 -20.98
N ASN A 132 -18.38 -0.49 -19.94
CA ASN A 132 -19.27 0.67 -20.04
C ASN A 132 -18.53 2.01 -19.78
N ALA A 133 -17.20 2.03 -19.84
CA ALA A 133 -16.41 3.22 -19.58
C ALA A 133 -16.54 4.24 -20.74
N PRO A 134 -16.66 5.54 -20.45
CA PRO A 134 -16.77 6.60 -21.47
C PRO A 134 -15.45 6.89 -22.22
N GLY A 135 -14.34 6.23 -21.87
CA GLY A 135 -13.02 6.34 -22.52
C GLY A 135 -12.14 7.50 -22.03
N ASN A 136 -12.71 8.54 -21.43
CA ASN A 136 -11.98 9.65 -20.79
C ASN A 136 -11.76 9.42 -19.29
N CYS A 137 -10.98 8.40 -18.96
CA CYS A 137 -10.74 8.00 -17.58
C CYS A 137 -9.64 8.85 -16.92
N SER A 138 -9.92 9.47 -15.78
CA SER A 138 -8.93 10.23 -15.00
C SER A 138 -9.16 10.14 -13.49
N CYS A 139 -8.07 10.09 -12.72
CA CYS A 139 -8.10 10.19 -11.26
C CYS A 139 -8.21 11.65 -10.82
N ASP A 140 -9.00 11.88 -9.76
CA ASP A 140 -9.13 13.17 -9.11
C ASP A 140 -8.46 13.12 -7.73
N PHE A 141 -7.53 14.04 -7.50
CA PHE A 141 -6.76 14.15 -6.26
C PHE A 141 -7.15 15.37 -5.42
N ASN A 142 -8.08 16.21 -5.89
CA ASN A 142 -8.36 17.51 -5.29
C ASN A 142 -8.96 17.39 -3.88
N ASP A 143 -9.75 16.35 -3.62
CA ASP A 143 -10.43 16.14 -2.33
C ASP A 143 -9.62 15.30 -1.33
N ILE A 144 -8.36 15.01 -1.64
CA ILE A 144 -7.50 14.16 -0.82
C ILE A 144 -6.81 15.03 0.24
N PRO A 145 -7.13 14.86 1.55
CA PRO A 145 -6.55 15.69 2.59
C PRO A 145 -5.05 15.44 2.72
N ALA A 146 -4.28 16.48 3.03
CA ALA A 146 -2.86 16.36 3.33
C ALA A 146 -2.61 15.40 4.50
N ILE A 147 -1.45 14.75 4.49
CA ILE A 147 -1.03 13.91 5.62
C ILE A 147 -0.70 14.82 6.81
N PRO A 148 -1.19 14.50 8.02
CA PRO A 148 -0.92 15.32 9.19
C PRO A 148 0.59 15.38 9.49
N PRO A 149 1.09 16.54 9.97
CA PRO A 149 2.48 16.67 10.38
C PRO A 149 2.79 15.77 11.58
N LYS A 150 4.07 15.52 11.82
CA LYS A 150 4.53 14.76 12.99
C LYS A 150 3.99 15.45 14.24
N LYS A 151 3.20 14.73 15.06
CA LYS A 151 2.94 15.19 16.43
C LYS A 151 4.25 15.04 17.18
N ILE A 152 4.88 16.18 17.47
CA ILE A 152 6.09 16.28 18.30
C ILE A 152 5.70 16.06 19.76
#